data_AF-A0A226MVH0-F1
#
_entry.id   AF-A0A226MVH0-F1
#
_cell.length_a   1.000
_cell.length_b   1.000
_cell.length_c   1.000
_cell.angle_alpha   90.00
_cell.angle_beta   90.00
_cell.angle_gamma   90.00
#
_symmetry.space_group_name_H-M   'P 1'
#
loop_
_entity.id
_entity.type
_entity.pdbx_description
1 polymer ?
#
loop_
_entity_poly.entity_id
_entity_poly.type
_entity_poly.pdbx_seq_one_letter_code
_entity_poly.pdbx_strand_id
1 'polypeptide(L)'
;MGLKDADASQVLSGLRLSGSKGIEVMDWTADAERGLTFIVYELAGDPGYDVIQSFFLSPGALYVLVVNLSAYVPQHFYPSVGYFLHWLGSKVPHAVVCMVGTHADLCAERELEEKCLDIHHQIAQQEKRDAEGLQSLVQQVDEALGQDFDLRCSSPHTAFYGVSDKNLRRKKAQFQYLLNHRPQILSPVLPFSCWDHCQVRRLRDKLLSVAEHRDIFPNLHRVLPKSWQVLEELHFQPQAQQLWLSWWDSARLGLQAGLTEDRLQSALSYLHESGKLLYFEEHLTLREYVFHNLPRLIDILNVFCQRDATVLLQKLLSDTHVDELKATQLHHYVEGFLLHGLLPAHVIRLLLKPHVQSREDLQLILELLEKMGLCYCVNKPKSKPLNGAAAWYKFPCYVKNEVPHAEAWINGANLSGQSFVVEQLQIEYSFPFIFPPGLFARYSVQINSHVVQRSDGKYQIYAYRGKVPVVVKYRPAWGALQPDTLSIASHASLPNIWTAWQAITPLVEELNVLLQEWPGLYYTVHVLCSKCLKRGSPNPHSFPVKWRVANRIPPLAGVFSSGGDQRSQRGGDTEEPAELLAGELLSQPRPEGLTEIICPKNGSERVNVALVYPPTPTVISPCSK
;
A
#
# COMPACT_ATOMS: atom_id res chain seq x y z
N MET A 1 -8.29 -12.47 9.34
CA MET A 1 -8.76 -11.74 8.12
C MET A 1 -9.68 -12.63 7.32
N GLY A 2 -10.65 -12.08 6.59
CA GLY A 2 -11.62 -12.84 5.79
C GLY A 2 -12.74 -11.92 5.30
N LEU A 3 -13.65 -12.44 4.48
CA LEU A 3 -14.86 -11.69 4.10
C LEU A 3 -15.71 -11.36 5.34
N LYS A 4 -16.52 -10.31 5.26
CA LYS A 4 -17.37 -9.85 6.38
C LYS A 4 -18.31 -10.94 6.92
N ASP A 5 -18.78 -11.82 6.06
CA ASP A 5 -19.66 -12.96 6.36
C ASP A 5 -18.91 -14.22 6.85
N ALA A 6 -17.56 -14.22 6.81
CA ALA A 6 -16.74 -15.25 7.42
C ALA A 6 -16.76 -15.21 8.95
N ASP A 7 -17.18 -14.08 9.53
CA ASP A 7 -17.36 -13.84 10.95
C ASP A 7 -16.12 -14.25 11.77
N ALA A 8 -15.00 -13.58 11.52
CA ALA A 8 -13.75 -13.79 12.27
C ALA A 8 -13.96 -13.63 13.80
N SER A 9 -14.97 -12.86 14.21
CA SER A 9 -15.36 -12.69 15.61
C SER A 9 -15.83 -13.99 16.27
N GLN A 10 -16.31 -14.99 15.53
CA GLN A 10 -16.59 -16.33 16.09
C GLN A 10 -15.31 -17.05 16.51
N VAL A 11 -14.23 -16.91 15.73
CA VAL A 11 -12.92 -17.47 16.08
C VAL A 11 -12.41 -16.80 17.35
N LEU A 12 -12.52 -15.47 17.41
CA LEU A 12 -12.15 -14.69 18.59
C LEU A 12 -12.98 -15.07 19.82
N SER A 13 -14.30 -15.15 19.72
CA SER A 13 -15.17 -15.53 20.84
C SER A 13 -14.88 -16.95 21.35
N GLY A 14 -14.59 -17.91 20.46
CA GLY A 14 -14.10 -19.23 20.86
C GLY A 14 -12.75 -19.20 21.58
N LEU A 15 -11.87 -18.25 21.23
CA LEU A 15 -10.64 -17.92 21.96
C LEU A 15 -10.86 -17.01 23.19
N ARG A 16 -12.12 -16.70 23.53
CA ARG A 16 -12.56 -15.81 24.63
C ARG A 16 -12.18 -14.34 24.44
N LEU A 17 -12.24 -13.87 23.20
CA LEU A 17 -11.98 -12.50 22.78
C LEU A 17 -13.28 -11.86 22.27
N SER A 18 -13.49 -10.57 22.54
CA SER A 18 -14.67 -9.81 22.06
C SER A 18 -14.38 -9.26 20.66
N GLY A 19 -15.35 -9.28 19.73
CA GLY A 19 -15.23 -8.65 18.41
C GLY A 19 -16.17 -7.46 18.21
N SER A 20 -15.89 -6.58 17.25
CA SER A 20 -16.72 -5.38 16.97
C SER A 20 -16.73 -4.87 15.52
N LYS A 21 -17.30 -3.66 15.32
CA LYS A 21 -17.50 -2.97 14.03
C LYS A 21 -16.26 -2.16 13.63
N GLY A 22 -15.16 -2.80 13.24
CA GLY A 22 -13.97 -2.10 12.74
C GLY A 22 -12.71 -2.96 12.78
N ILE A 23 -11.54 -2.30 12.76
CA ILE A 23 -10.29 -2.96 13.12
C ILE A 23 -10.15 -2.94 14.64
N GLU A 24 -9.74 -4.05 15.23
CA GLU A 24 -9.45 -4.16 16.67
C GLU A 24 -8.06 -4.74 16.91
N VAL A 25 -7.47 -4.39 18.04
CA VAL A 25 -6.23 -4.97 18.54
C VAL A 25 -6.45 -5.47 19.97
N MET A 26 -5.94 -6.66 20.26
CA MET A 26 -6.07 -7.27 21.58
C MET A 26 -4.90 -8.18 21.91
N ASP A 27 -4.55 -8.23 23.18
CA ASP A 27 -3.52 -9.15 23.68
C ASP A 27 -4.17 -10.47 24.08
N TRP A 28 -3.66 -11.57 23.53
CA TRP A 28 -4.07 -12.93 23.86
C TRP A 28 -2.90 -13.71 24.45
N THR A 29 -2.96 -13.98 25.76
CA THR A 29 -1.98 -14.84 26.44
C THR A 29 -2.30 -16.31 26.15
N ALA A 30 -1.61 -16.87 25.17
CA ALA A 30 -1.84 -18.24 24.72
C ALA A 30 -1.20 -19.29 25.65
N ASP A 31 -0.09 -18.96 26.32
CA ASP A 31 0.53 -19.78 27.36
C ASP A 31 1.18 -18.88 28.43
N ALA A 32 0.56 -18.82 29.62
CA ALA A 32 1.04 -18.00 30.72
C ALA A 32 2.28 -18.60 31.42
N GLU A 33 2.46 -19.91 31.39
CA GLU A 33 3.62 -20.58 32.01
C GLU A 33 4.89 -20.32 31.18
N ARG A 34 4.75 -20.31 29.86
CA ARG A 34 5.85 -20.02 28.92
C ARG A 34 5.97 -18.53 28.56
N GLY A 35 5.03 -17.70 29.01
CA GLY A 35 5.01 -16.26 28.72
C GLY A 35 4.73 -15.92 27.24
N LEU A 36 4.03 -16.79 26.51
CA LEU A 36 3.72 -16.57 25.10
C LEU A 36 2.43 -15.76 24.94
N THR A 37 2.56 -14.58 24.33
CA THR A 37 1.46 -13.65 24.05
C THR A 37 1.38 -13.36 22.55
N PHE A 38 0.14 -13.28 22.04
CA PHE A 38 -0.15 -12.84 20.69
C PHE A 38 -0.78 -11.45 20.75
N ILE A 39 -0.33 -10.55 19.88
CA ILE A 39 -1.08 -9.34 19.55
C ILE A 39 -1.96 -9.70 18.36
N VAL A 40 -3.27 -9.75 18.58
CA VAL A 40 -4.23 -10.17 17.57
C VAL A 40 -4.85 -8.91 16.96
N TYR A 41 -4.66 -8.75 15.65
CA TYR A 41 -5.34 -7.75 14.84
C TYR A 41 -6.54 -8.37 14.13
N GLU A 42 -7.75 -7.96 14.50
CA GLU A 42 -8.94 -8.29 13.72
C GLU A 42 -9.09 -7.27 12.60
N LEU A 43 -8.84 -7.69 11.35
CA LEU A 43 -9.05 -6.82 10.20
C LEU A 43 -10.50 -6.92 9.72
N ALA A 44 -11.18 -5.77 9.64
CA ALA A 44 -12.55 -5.70 9.13
C ALA A 44 -12.63 -6.22 7.69
N GLY A 45 -13.51 -7.17 7.39
CA GLY A 45 -13.76 -7.66 6.02
C GLY A 45 -14.56 -6.69 5.13
N ASP A 46 -14.67 -5.42 5.52
CA ASP A 46 -15.44 -4.39 4.81
C ASP A 46 -14.50 -3.54 3.91
N PRO A 47 -14.82 -3.36 2.61
CA PRO A 47 -14.01 -2.54 1.69
C PRO A 47 -13.84 -1.06 2.12
N GLY A 48 -14.56 -0.60 3.14
CA GLY A 48 -14.30 0.68 3.81
C GLY A 48 -12.92 0.79 4.43
N TYR A 49 -12.31 -0.34 4.79
CA TYR A 49 -11.07 -0.41 5.55
C TYR A 49 -9.85 -0.72 4.68
N ASP A 50 -10.03 -1.01 3.39
CA ASP A 50 -8.98 -1.36 2.44
C ASP A 50 -7.78 -0.40 2.46
N VAL A 51 -8.05 0.89 2.67
CA VAL A 51 -7.02 1.94 2.70
C VAL A 51 -6.10 1.85 3.93
N ILE A 52 -6.59 1.30 5.05
CA ILE A 52 -5.82 1.18 6.30
C ILE A 52 -5.38 -0.24 6.64
N GLN A 53 -6.04 -1.28 6.13
CA GLN A 53 -5.73 -2.67 6.48
C GLN A 53 -4.26 -3.05 6.23
N SER A 54 -3.68 -2.54 5.13
CA SER A 54 -2.28 -2.84 4.77
C SER A 54 -1.26 -2.35 5.81
N PHE A 55 -1.61 -1.41 6.69
CA PHE A 55 -0.73 -0.94 7.78
C PHE A 55 -0.56 -1.96 8.90
N PHE A 56 -1.48 -2.91 9.01
CA PHE A 56 -1.48 -3.95 10.04
C PHE A 56 -0.92 -5.29 9.52
N LEU A 57 -0.37 -5.31 8.30
CA LEU A 57 0.25 -6.49 7.73
C LEU A 57 1.78 -6.44 7.91
N SER A 58 2.32 -7.44 8.59
CA SER A 58 3.72 -7.54 9.00
C SER A 58 4.43 -8.86 8.64
N PRO A 59 5.66 -8.82 8.09
CA PRO A 59 6.58 -9.94 8.08
C PRO A 59 6.78 -10.47 9.49
N GLY A 60 6.89 -11.79 9.60
CA GLY A 60 7.01 -12.46 10.90
C GLY A 60 5.72 -12.54 11.70
N ALA A 61 4.57 -12.10 11.15
CA ALA A 61 3.26 -12.44 11.73
C ALA A 61 2.69 -13.74 11.15
N LEU A 62 1.82 -14.36 11.97
CA LEU A 62 0.97 -15.47 11.57
C LEU A 62 -0.38 -14.93 11.09
N TYR A 63 -0.74 -15.23 9.84
CA TYR A 63 -2.01 -14.80 9.27
C TYR A 63 -3.07 -15.89 9.39
N VAL A 64 -4.19 -15.58 10.03
CA VAL A 64 -5.35 -16.47 10.06
C VAL A 64 -6.35 -16.00 9.03
N LEU A 65 -6.50 -16.77 7.94
CA LEU A 65 -7.50 -16.53 6.90
C LEU A 65 -8.75 -17.35 7.20
N VAL A 66 -9.85 -16.63 7.43
CA VAL A 66 -11.13 -17.18 7.88
C VAL A 66 -12.09 -17.28 6.71
N VAL A 67 -12.71 -18.44 6.52
CA VAL A 67 -13.64 -18.75 5.43
C VAL A 67 -14.95 -19.26 6.01
N ASN A 68 -16.09 -18.71 5.57
CA ASN A 68 -17.40 -19.27 5.92
C ASN A 68 -17.61 -20.59 5.16
N LEU A 69 -17.49 -21.74 5.83
CA LEU A 69 -17.68 -23.03 5.16
C LEU A 69 -19.14 -23.27 4.75
N SER A 70 -20.11 -22.75 5.50
CA SER A 70 -21.54 -22.91 5.14
C SER A 70 -21.88 -22.23 3.81
N ALA A 71 -21.30 -21.05 3.55
CA ALA A 71 -21.53 -20.28 2.34
C ALA A 71 -20.54 -20.60 1.19
N TYR A 72 -19.45 -21.30 1.48
CA TYR A 72 -18.41 -21.60 0.50
C TYR A 72 -18.92 -22.51 -0.62
N VAL A 73 -18.65 -22.10 -1.87
CA VAL A 73 -18.80 -22.92 -3.07
C VAL A 73 -17.55 -22.76 -3.94
N PRO A 74 -17.11 -23.80 -4.67
CA PRO A 74 -15.85 -23.78 -5.43
C PRO A 74 -15.74 -22.61 -6.43
N GLN A 75 -16.86 -22.18 -7.02
CA GLN A 75 -16.87 -21.07 -7.98
C GLN A 75 -16.50 -19.71 -7.35
N HIS A 76 -16.68 -19.57 -6.04
CA HIS A 76 -16.35 -18.36 -5.27
C HIS A 76 -15.00 -18.48 -4.55
N PHE A 77 -14.17 -19.48 -4.89
CA PHE A 77 -12.85 -19.64 -4.31
C PHE A 77 -12.02 -18.34 -4.32
N TYR A 78 -11.96 -17.66 -5.47
CA TYR A 78 -11.12 -16.46 -5.59
C TYR A 78 -11.55 -15.32 -4.65
N PRO A 79 -12.81 -14.82 -4.65
CA PRO A 79 -13.21 -13.77 -3.72
C PRO A 79 -13.13 -14.18 -2.24
N SER A 80 -13.30 -15.47 -1.91
CA SER A 80 -13.24 -15.95 -0.53
C SER A 80 -11.83 -16.22 -0.01
N VAL A 81 -10.91 -16.67 -0.88
CA VAL A 81 -9.57 -17.14 -0.49
C VAL A 81 -8.50 -16.55 -1.42
N GLY A 82 -8.59 -16.81 -2.72
CA GLY A 82 -7.53 -16.49 -3.69
C GLY A 82 -7.11 -15.02 -3.72
N TYR A 83 -8.07 -14.09 -3.60
CA TYR A 83 -7.86 -12.66 -3.50
C TYR A 83 -7.01 -12.28 -2.29
N PHE A 84 -7.34 -12.84 -1.11
CA PHE A 84 -6.63 -12.57 0.12
C PHE A 84 -5.20 -13.11 0.09
N LEU A 85 -4.97 -14.26 -0.56
CA LEU A 85 -3.63 -14.81 -0.74
C LEU A 85 -2.77 -13.96 -1.68
N HIS A 86 -3.32 -13.48 -2.80
CA HIS A 86 -2.62 -12.53 -3.68
C HIS A 86 -2.33 -11.20 -2.98
N TRP A 87 -3.31 -10.66 -2.26
CA TRP A 87 -3.14 -9.42 -1.52
C TRP A 87 -2.06 -9.55 -0.45
N LEU A 88 -2.14 -10.60 0.37
CA LEU A 88 -1.18 -10.85 1.42
C LEU A 88 0.22 -11.08 0.84
N GLY A 89 0.35 -11.94 -0.17
CA GLY A 89 1.64 -12.20 -0.84
C GLY A 89 2.23 -10.96 -1.50
N SER A 90 1.41 -10.02 -1.98
CA SER A 90 1.89 -8.76 -2.53
C SER A 90 2.49 -7.83 -1.47
N LYS A 91 1.94 -7.81 -0.26
CA LYS A 91 2.36 -6.94 0.84
C LYS A 91 3.45 -7.57 1.71
N VAL A 92 3.32 -8.86 2.00
CA VAL A 92 4.21 -9.63 2.88
C VAL A 92 4.65 -10.90 2.15
N PRO A 93 5.78 -10.83 1.43
CA PRO A 93 6.44 -12.00 0.86
C PRO A 93 6.75 -13.01 1.98
N HIS A 94 6.66 -14.31 1.66
CA HIS A 94 6.78 -15.41 2.65
C HIS A 94 5.79 -15.38 3.80
N ALA A 95 4.65 -14.68 3.68
CA ALA A 95 3.63 -14.70 4.71
C ALA A 95 3.20 -16.13 5.09
N VAL A 96 3.10 -16.40 6.39
CA VAL A 96 2.67 -17.71 6.92
C VAL A 96 1.18 -17.67 7.18
N VAL A 97 0.41 -18.53 6.52
CA VAL A 97 -1.05 -18.47 6.52
C VAL A 97 -1.67 -19.74 7.07
N CYS A 98 -2.47 -19.61 8.13
CA CYS A 98 -3.33 -20.66 8.66
C CYS A 98 -4.76 -20.50 8.14
N MET A 99 -5.29 -21.52 7.47
CA MET A 99 -6.65 -21.54 6.96
C MET A 99 -7.63 -22.04 8.04
N VAL A 100 -8.68 -21.26 8.32
CA VAL A 100 -9.72 -21.61 9.31
C VAL A 100 -11.10 -21.50 8.66
N GLY A 101 -11.87 -22.56 8.71
CA GLY A 101 -13.23 -22.61 8.18
C GLY A 101 -14.29 -22.49 9.27
N THR A 102 -15.02 -21.38 9.33
CA THR A 102 -16.08 -21.13 10.34
C THR A 102 -17.41 -21.74 9.92
N HIS A 103 -18.39 -21.69 10.84
CA HIS A 103 -19.74 -22.23 10.65
C HIS A 103 -19.72 -23.74 10.35
N ALA A 104 -18.75 -24.45 10.94
CA ALA A 104 -18.59 -25.87 10.69
C ALA A 104 -19.81 -26.68 11.19
N ASP A 105 -20.47 -26.19 12.24
CA ASP A 105 -21.71 -26.75 12.80
C ASP A 105 -22.92 -26.69 11.85
N LEU A 106 -22.87 -25.85 10.81
CA LEU A 106 -23.93 -25.74 9.81
C LEU A 106 -23.73 -26.67 8.61
N CYS A 107 -22.63 -27.45 8.58
CA CYS A 107 -22.29 -28.33 7.47
C CYS A 107 -22.27 -29.79 7.95
N ALA A 108 -22.63 -30.73 7.07
CA ALA A 108 -22.42 -32.15 7.36
C ALA A 108 -20.92 -32.50 7.34
N GLU A 109 -20.49 -33.53 8.09
CA GLU A 109 -19.06 -33.93 8.19
C GLU A 109 -18.43 -34.20 6.81
N ARG A 110 -19.15 -34.92 5.94
CA ARG A 110 -18.70 -35.17 4.56
C ARG A 110 -18.56 -33.88 3.74
N GLU A 111 -19.49 -32.94 3.90
CA GLU A 111 -19.45 -31.66 3.20
C GLU A 111 -18.27 -30.80 3.68
N LEU A 112 -17.97 -30.82 4.98
CA LEU A 112 -16.79 -30.14 5.54
C LEU A 112 -15.49 -30.66 4.93
N GLU A 113 -15.34 -31.98 4.86
CA GLU A 113 -14.16 -32.61 4.26
C GLU A 113 -14.03 -32.25 2.77
N GLU A 114 -15.12 -32.35 2.00
CA GLU A 114 -15.15 -32.01 0.58
C GLU A 114 -14.77 -30.53 0.36
N LYS A 115 -15.35 -29.60 1.14
CA LYS A 115 -15.04 -28.16 1.05
C LYS A 115 -13.61 -27.84 1.46
N CYS A 116 -13.10 -28.45 2.54
CA CYS A 116 -11.72 -28.23 2.99
C CYS A 116 -10.70 -28.76 1.98
N LEU A 117 -10.98 -29.91 1.37
CA LEU A 117 -10.16 -30.48 0.30
C LEU A 117 -10.20 -29.62 -0.97
N ASP A 118 -11.38 -29.13 -1.36
CA ASP A 118 -11.52 -28.23 -2.51
C ASP A 118 -10.73 -26.93 -2.30
N ILE A 119 -10.82 -26.29 -1.14
CA ILE A 119 -10.03 -25.09 -0.82
C ILE A 119 -8.53 -25.36 -0.99
N HIS A 120 -8.01 -26.45 -0.42
CA HIS A 120 -6.59 -26.82 -0.59
C HIS A 120 -6.22 -27.08 -2.04
N HIS A 121 -7.09 -27.78 -2.78
CA HIS A 121 -6.86 -28.06 -4.18
C HIS A 121 -6.81 -26.78 -5.03
N GLN A 122 -7.74 -25.86 -4.81
CA GLN A 122 -7.80 -24.57 -5.50
C GLN A 122 -6.61 -23.66 -5.16
N ILE A 123 -6.14 -23.67 -3.90
CA ILE A 123 -4.90 -22.98 -3.50
C ILE A 123 -3.71 -23.53 -4.29
N ALA A 124 -3.55 -24.86 -4.35
CA ALA A 124 -2.47 -25.49 -5.10
C ALA A 124 -2.56 -25.19 -6.60
N GLN A 125 -3.77 -25.15 -7.18
CA GLN A 125 -3.98 -24.76 -8.56
C GLN A 125 -3.65 -23.29 -8.83
N GLN A 126 -3.98 -22.38 -7.91
CA GLN A 126 -3.61 -20.97 -8.01
C GLN A 126 -2.09 -20.81 -7.93
N GLU A 127 -1.45 -21.39 -6.91
CA GLU A 127 0.00 -21.31 -6.75
C GLU A 127 0.74 -21.87 -7.98
N LYS A 128 0.27 -23.00 -8.53
CA LYS A 128 0.84 -23.58 -9.74
C LYS A 128 0.74 -22.62 -10.93
N ARG A 129 -0.42 -22.02 -11.17
CA ARG A 129 -0.63 -21.06 -12.27
C ARG A 129 0.26 -19.82 -12.12
N ASP A 130 0.38 -19.30 -10.91
CA ASP A 130 1.19 -18.12 -10.63
C ASP A 130 2.69 -18.43 -10.82
N ALA A 131 3.14 -19.59 -10.32
CA ALA A 131 4.51 -20.05 -10.47
C ALA A 131 4.87 -20.29 -11.95
N GLU A 132 4.01 -20.96 -12.72
CA GLU A 132 4.19 -21.17 -14.16
C GLU A 132 4.24 -19.83 -14.92
N GLY A 133 3.36 -18.88 -14.58
CA GLY A 133 3.35 -17.54 -15.15
C GLY A 133 4.66 -16.78 -14.89
N LEU A 134 5.14 -16.79 -13.65
CA LEU A 134 6.41 -16.17 -13.28
C LEU A 134 7.62 -16.87 -13.92
N GLN A 135 7.62 -18.20 -13.98
CA GLN A 135 8.68 -18.97 -14.65
C GLN A 135 8.75 -18.67 -16.16
N SER A 136 7.60 -18.53 -16.83
CA SER A 136 7.56 -18.12 -18.23
C SER A 136 8.20 -16.74 -18.43
N LEU A 137 7.97 -15.79 -17.50
CA LEU A 137 8.61 -14.48 -17.55
C LEU A 137 10.12 -14.54 -17.32
N VAL A 138 10.59 -15.41 -16.42
CA VAL A 138 12.04 -15.67 -16.24
C VAL A 138 12.65 -16.21 -17.53
N GLN A 139 12.00 -17.18 -18.17
CA GLN A 139 12.47 -17.75 -19.43
C GLN A 139 12.56 -16.69 -20.54
N GLN A 140 11.55 -15.82 -20.68
CA GLN A 140 11.59 -14.72 -21.64
C GLN A 140 12.77 -13.77 -21.40
N VAL A 141 13.10 -13.49 -20.14
CA VAL A 141 14.26 -12.65 -19.78
C VAL A 141 15.58 -13.37 -20.08
N ASP A 142 15.65 -14.69 -19.86
CA ASP A 142 16.84 -15.49 -20.18
C ASP A 142 17.09 -15.61 -21.68
N GLU A 143 16.04 -15.83 -22.47
CA GLU A 143 16.12 -15.80 -23.93
C GLU A 143 16.60 -14.43 -24.43
N ALA A 144 16.13 -13.34 -23.82
CA ALA A 144 16.61 -12.01 -24.15
C ALA A 144 18.09 -11.82 -23.74
N LEU A 145 18.50 -12.25 -22.54
CA LEU A 145 19.90 -12.18 -22.10
C LEU A 145 20.85 -13.00 -22.97
N GLY A 146 20.37 -14.06 -23.62
CA GLY A 146 21.15 -14.86 -24.57
C GLY A 146 21.37 -14.21 -25.94
N GLN A 147 20.61 -13.16 -26.27
CA GLN A 147 20.79 -12.38 -27.50
C GLN A 147 21.76 -11.22 -27.26
N ASP A 148 22.67 -10.93 -28.20
CA ASP A 148 23.55 -9.76 -28.09
C ASP A 148 22.73 -8.47 -28.00
N PHE A 149 23.21 -7.53 -27.19
CA PHE A 149 22.55 -6.23 -27.00
C PHE A 149 22.29 -5.50 -28.33
N ASP A 150 23.28 -5.50 -29.23
CA ASP A 150 23.17 -4.84 -30.53
C ASP A 150 22.09 -5.48 -31.42
N LEU A 151 21.96 -6.81 -31.37
CA LEU A 151 20.89 -7.56 -32.06
C LEU A 151 19.52 -7.21 -31.48
N ARG A 152 19.39 -7.09 -30.15
CA ARG A 152 18.13 -6.66 -29.52
C ARG A 152 17.77 -5.21 -29.81
N CYS A 153 18.77 -4.36 -30.08
CA CYS A 153 18.59 -2.98 -30.50
C CYS A 153 18.28 -2.82 -32.00
N SER A 154 18.38 -3.88 -32.81
CA SER A 154 18.21 -3.80 -34.26
C SER A 154 16.75 -3.75 -34.72
N SER A 155 15.81 -4.30 -33.94
CA SER A 155 14.39 -4.36 -34.30
C SER A 155 13.47 -4.05 -33.12
N PRO A 156 12.53 -3.09 -33.27
CA PRO A 156 11.56 -2.74 -32.23
C PRO A 156 10.52 -3.84 -31.95
N HIS A 157 10.54 -4.94 -32.71
CA HIS A 157 9.68 -6.12 -32.51
C HIS A 157 10.31 -7.16 -31.59
N THR A 158 11.61 -7.05 -31.30
CA THR A 158 12.30 -7.96 -30.39
C THR A 158 11.83 -7.73 -28.96
N ALA A 159 11.59 -8.81 -28.22
CA ALA A 159 11.25 -8.74 -26.81
C ALA A 159 12.33 -7.95 -26.05
N PHE A 160 11.89 -7.08 -25.14
CA PHE A 160 12.78 -6.21 -24.38
C PHE A 160 13.67 -5.32 -25.28
N TYR A 161 13.12 -4.84 -26.41
CA TYR A 161 13.81 -3.93 -27.32
C TYR A 161 14.55 -2.81 -26.57
N GLY A 162 15.85 -2.73 -26.85
CA GLY A 162 16.78 -1.78 -26.23
C GLY A 162 17.11 -2.03 -24.76
N VAL A 163 16.45 -2.93 -24.04
CA VAL A 163 16.71 -3.17 -22.61
C VAL A 163 18.15 -3.66 -22.42
N SER A 164 18.90 -3.01 -21.52
CA SER A 164 20.30 -3.39 -21.23
C SER A 164 20.37 -4.71 -20.46
N ASP A 165 21.50 -5.41 -20.56
CA ASP A 165 21.69 -6.67 -19.82
C ASP A 165 21.64 -6.47 -18.31
N LYS A 166 22.22 -5.36 -17.81
CA LYS A 166 22.06 -4.96 -16.42
C LYS A 166 20.57 -4.91 -16.06
N ASN A 167 19.75 -4.38 -16.97
CA ASN A 167 18.32 -4.22 -16.76
C ASN A 167 17.49 -5.50 -16.82
N LEU A 168 17.89 -6.42 -17.67
CA LEU A 168 17.32 -7.76 -17.71
C LEU A 168 17.71 -8.56 -16.45
N ARG A 169 18.96 -8.45 -15.98
CA ARG A 169 19.43 -9.16 -14.77
C ARG A 169 18.67 -8.79 -13.51
N ARG A 170 18.40 -7.50 -13.22
CA ARG A 170 17.58 -7.18 -12.02
C ARG A 170 16.12 -7.57 -12.20
N LYS A 171 15.57 -7.52 -13.43
CA LYS A 171 14.21 -8.02 -13.69
C LYS A 171 14.12 -9.53 -13.45
N LYS A 172 15.13 -10.30 -13.88
CA LYS A 172 15.26 -11.72 -13.54
C LYS A 172 15.33 -11.93 -12.03
N ALA A 173 16.19 -11.19 -11.33
CA ALA A 173 16.33 -11.29 -9.88
C ALA A 173 15.02 -10.97 -9.15
N GLN A 174 14.25 -9.98 -9.62
CA GLN A 174 12.92 -9.68 -9.09
C GLN A 174 11.95 -10.87 -9.28
N PHE A 175 11.89 -11.46 -10.47
CA PHE A 175 11.02 -12.64 -10.70
C PHE A 175 11.45 -13.85 -9.88
N GLN A 176 12.76 -14.08 -9.74
CA GLN A 176 13.30 -15.12 -8.87
C GLN A 176 12.96 -14.85 -7.41
N TYR A 177 13.02 -13.60 -6.96
CA TYR A 177 12.58 -13.21 -5.63
C TYR A 177 11.10 -13.54 -5.40
N LEU A 178 10.20 -13.14 -6.31
CA LEU A 178 8.77 -13.46 -6.21
C LEU A 178 8.51 -14.98 -6.20
N LEU A 179 9.25 -15.75 -7.00
CA LEU A 179 9.18 -17.21 -7.00
C LEU A 179 9.70 -17.82 -5.69
N ASN A 180 10.73 -17.25 -5.09
CA ASN A 180 11.32 -17.79 -3.88
C ASN A 180 10.57 -17.33 -2.63
N HIS A 181 9.76 -16.26 -2.69
CA HIS A 181 9.13 -15.60 -1.54
C HIS A 181 7.59 -15.66 -1.58
N ARG A 182 7.04 -16.79 -2.05
CA ARG A 182 5.59 -17.03 -2.05
C ARG A 182 5.04 -17.29 -0.64
N PRO A 183 3.77 -16.99 -0.37
CA PRO A 183 3.14 -17.32 0.91
C PRO A 183 3.22 -18.81 1.26
N GLN A 184 3.43 -19.12 2.54
CA GLN A 184 3.46 -20.47 3.08
C GLN A 184 2.09 -20.82 3.67
N ILE A 185 1.32 -21.64 2.95
CA ILE A 185 -0.02 -22.03 3.38
C ILE A 185 0.06 -23.29 4.25
N LEU A 186 -0.39 -23.18 5.50
CA LEU A 186 -0.39 -24.28 6.45
C LEU A 186 -1.56 -25.23 6.19
N SER A 187 -1.26 -26.52 6.15
CA SER A 187 -2.24 -27.60 6.05
C SER A 187 -2.49 -28.26 7.42
N PRO A 188 -3.70 -28.79 7.68
CA PRO A 188 -4.93 -28.72 6.87
C PRO A 188 -5.74 -27.43 7.11
N VAL A 189 -6.84 -27.25 6.35
CA VAL A 189 -7.85 -26.23 6.68
C VAL A 189 -8.53 -26.71 7.97
N LEU A 190 -8.58 -25.86 8.98
CA LEU A 190 -9.14 -26.22 10.28
C LEU A 190 -10.63 -25.84 10.32
N PRO A 191 -11.56 -26.81 10.31
CA PRO A 191 -12.96 -26.50 10.60
C PRO A 191 -13.08 -26.02 12.04
N PHE A 192 -13.93 -25.02 12.24
CA PHE A 192 -14.10 -24.31 13.49
C PHE A 192 -15.58 -24.00 13.75
N SER A 193 -16.01 -24.36 14.95
CA SER A 193 -17.26 -23.92 15.56
C SER A 193 -16.99 -23.55 17.02
N CYS A 194 -17.56 -22.44 17.48
CA CYS A 194 -17.42 -21.98 18.87
C CYS A 194 -18.09 -22.92 19.89
N TRP A 195 -19.01 -23.78 19.42
CA TRP A 195 -19.69 -24.79 20.23
C TRP A 195 -18.85 -26.06 20.46
N ASP A 196 -17.85 -26.31 19.62
CA ASP A 196 -17.00 -27.49 19.72
C ASP A 196 -15.67 -27.17 20.42
N HIS A 197 -15.61 -27.50 21.71
CA HIS A 197 -14.40 -27.31 22.53
C HIS A 197 -13.17 -28.06 22.00
N CYS A 198 -13.34 -29.18 21.28
CA CYS A 198 -12.23 -29.91 20.70
C CYS A 198 -11.62 -29.15 19.51
N GLN A 199 -12.45 -28.54 18.66
CA GLN A 199 -12.00 -27.71 17.54
C GLN A 199 -11.28 -26.43 18.03
N VAL A 200 -11.82 -25.79 19.07
CA VAL A 200 -11.18 -24.61 19.70
C VAL A 200 -9.79 -24.98 20.25
N ARG A 201 -9.67 -26.10 20.97
CA ARG A 201 -8.37 -26.58 21.47
C ARG A 201 -7.41 -26.89 20.32
N ARG A 202 -7.87 -27.61 19.29
CA ARG A 202 -7.06 -27.95 18.12
C ARG A 202 -6.50 -26.71 17.41
N LEU A 203 -7.31 -25.65 17.27
CA LEU A 203 -6.83 -24.38 16.72
C LEU A 203 -5.76 -23.76 17.61
N ARG A 204 -6.02 -23.65 18.92
CA ARG A 204 -5.04 -23.12 19.89
C ARG A 204 -3.71 -23.88 19.85
N ASP A 205 -3.77 -25.21 19.90
CA ASP A 205 -2.60 -26.09 19.86
C ASP A 205 -1.82 -25.93 18.55
N LYS A 206 -2.52 -25.77 17.42
CA LYS A 206 -1.87 -25.48 16.14
C LYS A 206 -1.18 -24.12 16.13
N LEU A 207 -1.84 -23.06 16.61
CA LEU A 207 -1.24 -21.72 16.67
C LEU A 207 0.01 -21.70 17.56
N LEU A 208 -0.04 -22.37 18.72
CA LEU A 208 1.11 -22.56 19.61
C LEU A 208 2.25 -23.33 18.92
N SER A 209 1.92 -24.47 18.29
CA SER A 209 2.89 -25.29 17.56
C SER A 209 3.60 -24.53 16.43
N VAL A 210 2.90 -23.64 15.74
CA VAL A 210 3.48 -22.84 14.64
C VAL A 210 4.37 -21.73 15.22
N ALA A 211 3.94 -21.08 16.30
CA ALA A 211 4.73 -20.04 16.97
C ALA A 211 6.06 -20.58 17.50
N GLU A 212 6.10 -21.81 18.02
CA GLU A 212 7.32 -22.45 18.53
C GLU A 212 8.27 -22.97 17.44
N HIS A 213 7.88 -22.90 16.17
CA HIS A 213 8.67 -23.44 15.07
C HIS A 213 9.76 -22.46 14.65
N ARG A 214 11.02 -22.78 14.99
CA ARG A 214 12.19 -21.92 14.77
C ARG A 214 12.39 -21.47 13.31
N ASP A 215 12.07 -22.33 12.36
CA ASP A 215 12.23 -22.01 10.94
C ASP A 215 11.13 -21.08 10.40
N ILE A 216 9.96 -21.06 11.04
CA ILE A 216 8.82 -20.23 10.64
C ILE A 216 8.94 -18.85 11.29
N PHE A 217 9.26 -18.81 12.59
CA PHE A 217 9.40 -17.56 13.35
C PHE A 217 10.75 -17.49 14.09
N PRO A 218 11.88 -17.34 13.36
CA PRO A 218 13.20 -17.29 13.98
C PRO A 218 13.36 -16.11 14.95
N ASN A 219 12.68 -14.99 14.67
CA ASN A 219 12.71 -13.78 15.50
C ASN A 219 12.15 -14.01 16.91
N LEU A 220 11.19 -14.92 17.09
CA LEU A 220 10.64 -15.24 18.40
C LEU A 220 11.68 -15.92 19.31
N HIS A 221 12.68 -16.57 18.71
CA HIS A 221 13.76 -17.25 19.43
C HIS A 221 15.02 -16.40 19.59
N ARG A 222 14.99 -15.13 19.13
CA ARG A 222 16.09 -14.19 19.32
C ARG A 222 16.19 -13.79 20.79
N VAL A 223 17.40 -13.81 21.34
CA VAL A 223 17.66 -13.32 22.69
C VAL A 223 17.71 -11.78 22.66
N LEU A 224 16.86 -11.14 23.47
CA LEU A 224 16.79 -9.68 23.59
C LEU A 224 17.43 -9.19 24.89
N PRO A 225 18.02 -7.98 24.90
CA PRO A 225 18.51 -7.36 26.13
C PRO A 225 17.36 -7.08 27.11
N LYS A 226 17.60 -7.31 28.41
CA LYS A 226 16.60 -7.00 29.46
C LYS A 226 16.17 -5.54 29.46
N SER A 227 17.06 -4.62 29.10
CA SER A 227 16.75 -3.19 28.98
C SER A 227 15.66 -2.90 27.95
N TRP A 228 15.51 -3.72 26.90
CA TRP A 228 14.47 -3.54 25.89
C TRP A 228 13.10 -3.95 26.42
N GLN A 229 13.05 -5.05 27.18
CA GLN A 229 11.84 -5.48 27.88
C GLN A 229 11.41 -4.44 28.93
N VAL A 230 12.35 -3.91 29.72
CA VAL A 230 12.06 -2.85 30.69
C VAL A 230 11.55 -1.59 29.97
N LEU A 231 12.13 -1.23 28.82
CA LEU A 231 11.65 -0.11 28.01
C LEU A 231 10.20 -0.32 27.54
N GLU A 232 9.88 -1.53 27.05
CA GLU A 232 8.52 -1.91 26.68
C GLU A 232 7.58 -1.72 27.88
N GLU A 233 7.87 -2.38 29.01
CA GLU A 233 7.05 -2.29 30.23
C GLU A 233 6.81 -0.84 30.68
N LEU A 234 7.81 0.04 30.58
CA LEU A 234 7.70 1.46 30.90
C LEU A 234 6.78 2.23 29.94
N HIS A 235 6.84 1.95 28.63
CA HIS A 235 5.97 2.61 27.64
C HIS A 235 4.50 2.23 27.80
N PHE A 236 4.21 1.00 28.23
CA PHE A 236 2.84 0.48 28.35
C PHE A 236 2.25 0.58 29.76
N GLN A 237 2.90 1.30 30.69
CA GLN A 237 2.36 1.48 32.04
C GLN A 237 1.00 2.22 32.00
N PRO A 238 0.03 1.89 32.89
CA PRO A 238 -1.31 2.47 32.89
C PRO A 238 -1.38 3.99 33.04
N GLN A 239 -0.30 4.61 33.52
CA GLN A 239 -0.15 6.06 33.66
C GLN A 239 0.13 6.75 32.31
N ALA A 240 0.62 6.01 31.32
CA ALA A 240 0.90 6.47 29.96
C ALA A 240 -0.35 6.43 29.06
N GLN A 241 -1.49 6.94 29.54
CA GLN A 241 -2.76 6.96 28.78
C GLN A 241 -2.75 7.89 27.55
N GLN A 242 -1.63 8.54 27.24
CA GLN A 242 -1.51 9.41 26.07
C GLN A 242 -1.49 8.59 24.78
N LEU A 243 -1.86 9.22 23.66
CA LEU A 243 -1.79 8.59 22.34
C LEU A 243 -0.33 8.35 21.90
N TRP A 244 0.56 9.23 22.32
CA TRP A 244 1.98 9.27 21.96
C TRP A 244 2.81 9.88 23.10
N LEU A 245 4.13 9.69 23.02
CA LEU A 245 5.13 10.36 23.86
C LEU A 245 6.07 11.18 22.97
N SER A 246 6.62 12.29 23.48
CA SER A 246 7.70 12.96 22.77
C SER A 246 8.97 12.11 22.79
N TRP A 247 9.88 12.34 21.85
CA TRP A 247 11.19 11.68 21.82
C TRP A 247 11.93 11.85 23.14
N TRP A 248 11.87 13.04 23.73
CA TRP A 248 12.51 13.35 25.01
C TRP A 248 11.90 12.57 26.17
N ASP A 249 10.59 12.34 26.16
CA ASP A 249 9.92 11.54 27.18
C ASP A 249 10.31 10.07 27.03
N SER A 250 10.30 9.55 25.80
CA SER A 250 10.76 8.20 25.49
C SER A 250 12.25 8.00 25.85
N ALA A 251 13.10 9.01 25.62
CA ALA A 251 14.51 8.97 26.00
C ALA A 251 14.72 8.92 27.51
N ARG A 252 13.86 9.57 28.31
CA ARG A 252 13.89 9.44 29.77
C ARG A 252 13.51 8.02 30.20
N LEU A 253 12.51 7.40 29.56
CA LEU A 253 12.18 5.99 29.80
C LEU A 253 13.35 5.07 29.38
N GLY A 254 14.01 5.38 28.26
CA GLY A 254 15.24 4.72 27.80
C GLY A 254 16.34 4.72 28.86
N LEU A 255 16.65 5.89 29.43
CA LEU A 255 17.64 6.02 30.50
C LEU A 255 17.24 5.24 31.75
N GLN A 256 15.95 5.26 32.13
CA GLN A 256 15.44 4.46 33.25
C GLN A 256 15.58 2.96 33.00
N ALA A 257 15.44 2.51 31.75
CA ALA A 257 15.67 1.14 31.33
C ALA A 257 17.16 0.77 31.19
N GLY A 258 18.08 1.72 31.41
CA GLY A 258 19.52 1.52 31.27
C GLY A 258 20.03 1.57 29.84
N LEU A 259 19.33 2.25 28.93
CA LEU A 259 19.72 2.46 27.55
C LEU A 259 20.41 3.81 27.35
N THR A 260 21.44 3.82 26.52
CA THR A 260 22.00 5.03 25.91
C THR A 260 21.16 5.45 24.71
N GLU A 261 21.34 6.67 24.21
CA GLU A 261 20.55 7.23 23.10
C GLU A 261 20.64 6.39 21.81
N ASP A 262 21.85 5.92 21.45
CA ASP A 262 22.07 5.04 20.29
C ASP A 262 21.33 3.70 20.43
N ARG A 263 21.24 3.18 21.65
CA ARG A 263 20.56 1.91 21.94
C ARG A 263 19.06 2.06 22.06
N LEU A 264 18.56 3.23 22.44
CA LEU A 264 17.14 3.54 22.45
C LEU A 264 16.57 3.47 21.03
N GLN A 265 17.26 4.07 20.06
CA GLN A 265 16.82 4.05 18.68
C GLN A 265 16.67 2.62 18.15
N SER A 266 17.67 1.77 18.40
CA SER A 266 17.60 0.34 18.03
C SER A 266 16.43 -0.40 18.71
N ALA A 267 16.17 -0.08 19.99
CA ALA A 267 15.06 -0.68 20.73
C ALA A 267 13.69 -0.22 20.20
N LEU A 268 13.54 1.07 19.87
CA LEU A 268 12.32 1.61 19.28
C LEU A 268 12.07 1.06 17.87
N SER A 269 13.10 0.90 17.05
CA SER A 269 12.99 0.23 15.75
C SER A 269 12.53 -1.22 15.89
N TYR A 270 13.06 -1.96 16.87
CA TYR A 270 12.57 -3.31 17.16
C TYR A 270 11.11 -3.34 17.63
N LEU A 271 10.72 -2.42 18.52
CA LEU A 271 9.33 -2.33 18.98
C LEU A 271 8.38 -1.90 17.84
N HIS A 272 8.88 -1.09 16.90
CA HIS A 272 8.18 -0.74 15.67
C HIS A 272 8.01 -1.96 14.75
N GLU A 273 9.10 -2.67 14.47
CA GLU A 273 9.16 -3.90 13.65
C GLU A 273 8.39 -5.09 14.24
N SER A 274 8.11 -5.08 15.53
CA SER A 274 7.26 -6.09 16.19
C SER A 274 5.80 -5.67 16.31
N GLY A 275 5.44 -4.49 15.78
CA GLY A 275 4.07 -3.97 15.80
C GLY A 275 3.60 -3.53 17.19
N LYS A 276 4.50 -3.28 18.14
CA LYS A 276 4.17 -2.83 19.49
C LYS A 276 3.86 -1.33 19.54
N LEU A 277 4.54 -0.53 18.70
CA LEU A 277 4.38 0.92 18.61
C LEU A 277 4.64 1.43 17.19
N LEU A 278 4.35 2.70 16.91
CA LEU A 278 4.79 3.37 15.68
C LEU A 278 5.83 4.45 15.96
N TYR A 279 6.93 4.40 15.21
CA TYR A 279 8.01 5.39 15.26
C TYR A 279 8.47 5.74 13.85
N PHE A 280 8.51 7.03 13.51
CA PHE A 280 8.77 7.53 12.15
C PHE A 280 10.13 8.23 12.04
N GLU A 281 11.21 7.47 12.13
CA GLU A 281 12.58 7.99 12.20
C GLU A 281 12.92 9.02 11.10
N GLU A 282 12.56 8.73 9.85
CA GLU A 282 12.95 9.56 8.70
C GLU A 282 11.98 10.72 8.42
N HIS A 283 10.91 10.86 9.21
CA HIS A 283 9.92 11.92 8.99
C HIS A 283 10.28 13.19 9.78
N LEU A 284 10.27 14.35 9.13
CA LEU A 284 10.76 15.61 9.72
C LEU A 284 10.13 15.95 11.09
N THR A 285 8.79 15.89 11.20
CA THR A 285 8.07 16.19 12.46
C THR A 285 7.80 14.93 13.29
N LEU A 286 7.21 13.89 12.69
CA LEU A 286 6.82 12.67 13.40
C LEU A 286 7.97 11.90 14.07
N ARG A 287 9.24 12.08 13.66
CA ARG A 287 10.40 11.48 14.35
C ARG A 287 10.57 11.95 15.79
N GLU A 288 9.95 13.08 16.15
CA GLU A 288 9.99 13.62 17.51
C GLU A 288 8.92 12.99 18.42
N TYR A 289 8.18 11.99 17.92
CA TYR A 289 7.06 11.37 18.62
C TYR A 289 7.05 9.85 18.49
N VAL A 290 6.68 9.16 19.57
CA VAL A 290 6.54 7.70 19.64
C VAL A 290 5.07 7.38 19.92
N PHE A 291 4.38 6.74 18.99
CA PHE A 291 2.97 6.36 19.14
C PHE A 291 2.88 4.96 19.76
N HIS A 292 2.86 4.90 21.09
CA HIS A 292 2.81 3.65 21.85
C HIS A 292 1.39 3.11 22.04
N ASN A 293 0.36 3.95 21.98
CA ASN A 293 -1.02 3.53 22.25
C ASN A 293 -1.77 3.18 20.95
N LEU A 294 -1.47 1.99 20.41
CA LEU A 294 -2.09 1.49 19.18
C LEU A 294 -3.62 1.33 19.26
N PRO A 295 -4.24 0.88 20.37
CA PRO A 295 -5.70 0.83 20.46
C PRO A 295 -6.36 2.19 20.21
N ARG A 296 -5.86 3.26 20.85
CA ARG A 296 -6.38 4.62 20.63
C ARG A 296 -6.13 5.12 19.20
N LEU A 297 -5.01 4.75 18.59
CA LEU A 297 -4.75 5.07 17.19
C LEU A 297 -5.74 4.36 16.26
N ILE A 298 -6.01 3.08 16.51
CA ILE A 298 -6.99 2.31 15.74
C ILE A 298 -8.39 2.90 15.87
N ASP A 299 -8.79 3.36 17.06
CA ASP A 299 -10.07 4.08 17.25
C ASP A 299 -10.17 5.33 16.37
N ILE A 300 -9.09 6.10 16.27
CA ILE A 300 -9.00 7.28 15.37
C ILE A 300 -9.14 6.84 13.91
N LEU A 301 -8.44 5.79 13.48
CA LEU A 301 -8.49 5.29 12.10
C LEU A 301 -9.89 4.75 11.74
N ASN A 302 -10.53 4.04 12.66
CA ASN A 302 -11.88 3.49 12.51
C ASN A 302 -12.92 4.60 12.25
N VAL A 303 -12.76 5.79 12.87
CA VAL A 303 -13.65 6.95 12.61
C VAL A 303 -13.64 7.33 11.14
N PHE A 304 -12.47 7.35 10.48
CA PHE A 304 -12.33 7.73 9.07
C PHE A 304 -12.55 6.57 8.10
N CYS A 305 -12.94 5.40 8.58
CA CYS A 305 -13.42 4.29 7.73
C CYS A 305 -14.92 4.06 7.89
N GLN A 306 -15.57 4.78 8.81
CA GLN A 306 -17.00 4.65 9.07
C GLN A 306 -17.82 5.18 7.88
N ARG A 307 -18.76 4.37 7.41
CA ARG A 307 -19.66 4.71 6.29
C ARG A 307 -21.10 4.99 6.73
N ASP A 308 -21.43 4.68 7.98
CA ASP A 308 -22.76 4.94 8.54
C ASP A 308 -22.85 6.39 9.05
N ALA A 309 -23.70 7.18 8.39
CA ALA A 309 -23.98 8.57 8.75
C ALA A 309 -24.53 8.68 10.18
N THR A 310 -25.37 7.73 10.61
CA THR A 310 -26.01 7.77 11.93
C THR A 310 -24.97 7.64 13.04
N VAL A 311 -23.97 6.77 12.86
CA VAL A 311 -22.88 6.58 13.83
C VAL A 311 -21.99 7.83 13.91
N LEU A 312 -21.66 8.45 12.78
CA LEU A 312 -20.88 9.69 12.76
C LEU A 312 -21.62 10.85 13.43
N LEU A 313 -22.92 10.98 13.15
CA LEU A 313 -23.76 12.00 13.76
C LEU A 313 -23.94 11.78 15.26
N GLN A 314 -24.16 10.55 15.70
CA GLN A 314 -24.21 10.22 17.12
C GLN A 314 -22.91 10.64 17.82
N LYS A 315 -21.73 10.35 17.25
CA LYS A 315 -20.44 10.79 17.81
C LYS A 315 -20.30 12.32 17.86
N LEU A 316 -20.84 13.04 16.87
CA LEU A 316 -20.79 14.51 16.83
C LEU A 316 -21.75 15.16 17.83
N LEU A 317 -22.89 14.52 18.08
CA LEU A 317 -23.98 15.07 18.89
C LEU A 317 -23.94 14.62 20.36
N SER A 318 -23.23 13.54 20.70
CA SER A 318 -23.27 12.88 22.02
C SER A 318 -22.87 13.76 23.20
N ASP A 319 -22.26 14.91 22.96
CA ASP A 319 -21.46 15.63 23.96
C ASP A 319 -21.67 17.16 23.94
N THR A 320 -22.71 17.62 23.25
CA THR A 320 -22.98 19.04 23.03
C THR A 320 -24.47 19.34 23.17
N HIS A 321 -24.83 20.40 23.90
CA HIS A 321 -26.15 21.03 23.77
C HIS A 321 -26.20 21.69 22.39
N VAL A 322 -26.61 20.93 21.37
CA VAL A 322 -26.65 21.38 19.98
C VAL A 322 -28.01 22.00 19.70
N ASP A 323 -28.00 23.28 19.32
CA ASP A 323 -29.17 23.94 18.75
C ASP A 323 -29.46 23.38 17.34
N GLU A 324 -30.72 23.42 16.88
CA GLU A 324 -31.18 22.79 15.63
C GLU A 324 -30.35 23.24 14.42
N LEU A 325 -29.94 24.51 14.39
CA LEU A 325 -29.08 25.06 13.33
C LEU A 325 -27.69 24.40 13.29
N LYS A 326 -27.07 24.17 14.44
CA LYS A 326 -25.77 23.50 14.53
C LYS A 326 -25.89 22.02 14.17
N ALA A 327 -26.99 21.37 14.56
CA ALA A 327 -27.25 19.98 14.18
C ALA A 327 -27.34 19.87 12.66
N THR A 328 -28.13 20.74 12.03
CA THR A 328 -28.27 20.80 10.56
C THR A 328 -26.93 21.03 9.86
N GLN A 329 -26.07 21.88 10.40
CA GLN A 329 -24.71 22.09 9.87
C GLN A 329 -23.83 20.82 10.00
N LEU A 330 -23.88 20.12 11.13
CA LEU A 330 -23.15 18.86 11.33
C LEU A 330 -23.65 17.76 10.38
N HIS A 331 -24.96 17.69 10.14
CA HIS A 331 -25.55 16.83 9.11
C HIS A 331 -24.94 17.12 7.73
N HIS A 332 -24.89 18.38 7.32
CA HIS A 332 -24.29 18.78 6.05
C HIS A 332 -22.81 18.39 5.94
N TYR A 333 -22.04 18.50 7.03
CA TYR A 333 -20.64 18.06 7.03
C TYR A 333 -20.49 16.54 6.90
N VAL A 334 -21.34 15.75 7.56
CA VAL A 334 -21.32 14.28 7.43
C VAL A 334 -21.72 13.85 6.02
N GLU A 335 -22.73 14.46 5.42
CA GLU A 335 -23.10 14.21 4.03
C GLU A 335 -21.96 14.59 3.07
N GLY A 336 -21.38 15.77 3.24
CA GLY A 336 -20.22 16.23 2.46
C GLY A 336 -19.02 15.30 2.59
N PHE A 337 -18.79 14.72 3.78
CA PHE A 337 -17.76 13.71 3.99
C PHE A 337 -18.07 12.39 3.27
N LEU A 338 -19.28 11.86 3.41
CA LEU A 338 -19.64 10.56 2.84
C LEU A 338 -19.83 10.57 1.30
N LEU A 339 -20.04 11.76 0.71
CA LEU A 339 -20.19 11.96 -0.74
C LEU A 339 -18.90 12.45 -1.40
N HIS A 340 -18.20 13.39 -0.76
CA HIS A 340 -17.07 14.10 -1.35
C HIS A 340 -15.77 13.92 -0.57
N GLY A 341 -15.77 13.21 0.57
CA GLY A 341 -14.59 13.05 1.40
C GLY A 341 -14.06 14.36 1.97
N LEU A 342 -14.89 15.37 2.21
CA LEU A 342 -14.45 16.67 2.71
C LEU A 342 -14.85 16.89 4.16
N LEU A 343 -13.89 17.26 5.01
CA LEU A 343 -14.13 17.64 6.39
C LEU A 343 -13.29 18.86 6.79
N PRO A 344 -13.88 19.85 7.50
CA PRO A 344 -13.11 20.92 8.09
C PRO A 344 -12.43 20.45 9.40
N ALA A 345 -11.26 21.04 9.72
CA ALA A 345 -10.44 20.64 10.86
C ALA A 345 -11.20 20.65 12.21
N HIS A 346 -12.14 21.58 12.38
CA HIS A 346 -12.93 21.68 13.61
C HIS A 346 -13.92 20.51 13.76
N VAL A 347 -14.49 19.99 12.67
CA VAL A 347 -15.36 18.80 12.70
C VAL A 347 -14.52 17.55 12.95
N ILE A 348 -13.31 17.46 12.38
CA ILE A 348 -12.37 16.39 12.67
C ILE A 348 -12.05 16.34 14.18
N ARG A 349 -11.79 17.50 14.79
CA ARG A 349 -11.58 17.60 16.23
C ARG A 349 -12.79 17.09 17.03
N LEU A 350 -14.01 17.40 16.61
CA LEU A 350 -15.23 16.93 17.26
C LEU A 350 -15.38 15.40 17.15
N LEU A 351 -15.11 14.83 15.97
CA LEU A 351 -15.12 13.39 15.75
C LEU A 351 -14.08 12.64 16.60
N LEU A 352 -12.94 13.28 16.88
CA LEU A 352 -11.82 12.71 17.62
C LEU A 352 -11.74 13.18 19.08
N LYS A 353 -12.78 13.84 19.61
CA LYS A 353 -12.81 14.40 20.97
C LYS A 353 -12.28 13.46 22.09
N PRO A 354 -12.56 12.15 22.13
CA PRO A 354 -12.00 11.27 23.17
C PRO A 354 -10.48 11.09 23.09
N HIS A 355 -9.87 11.33 21.92
CA HIS A 355 -8.43 11.13 21.68
C HIS A 355 -7.65 12.43 21.50
N VAL A 356 -8.33 13.56 21.30
CA VAL A 356 -7.73 14.87 21.00
C VAL A 356 -8.09 15.88 22.08
N GLN A 357 -7.11 16.22 22.92
CA GLN A 357 -7.31 17.16 24.03
C GLN A 357 -6.88 18.57 23.61
N SER A 358 -5.74 18.67 22.92
CA SER A 358 -5.12 19.94 22.52
C SER A 358 -5.21 20.21 21.02
N ARG A 359 -4.82 21.43 20.61
CA ARG A 359 -4.65 21.77 19.19
C ARG A 359 -3.42 21.08 18.59
N GLU A 360 -2.40 20.83 19.40
CA GLU A 360 -1.16 20.16 19.00
C GLU A 360 -1.45 18.69 18.68
N ASP A 361 -2.26 18.02 19.51
CA ASP A 361 -2.71 16.63 19.28
C ASP A 361 -3.39 16.50 17.91
N LEU A 362 -4.30 17.44 17.60
CA LEU A 362 -5.01 17.45 16.32
C LEU A 362 -4.04 17.64 15.15
N GLN A 363 -3.08 18.55 15.28
CA GLN A 363 -2.10 18.81 14.23
C GLN A 363 -1.22 17.57 13.99
N LEU A 364 -0.75 16.92 15.06
CA LEU A 364 0.06 15.72 14.95
C LEU A 364 -0.71 14.56 14.34
N ILE A 365 -1.97 14.36 14.74
CA ILE A 365 -2.83 13.32 14.14
C ILE A 365 -3.08 13.61 12.67
N LEU A 366 -3.37 14.86 12.30
CA LEU A 366 -3.56 15.22 10.89
C LEU A 366 -2.29 14.98 10.07
N GLU A 367 -1.11 15.29 10.63
CA GLU A 367 0.18 14.99 9.99
C GLU A 367 0.42 13.48 9.86
N LEU A 368 0.04 12.69 10.86
CA LEU A 368 0.07 11.23 10.80
C LEU A 368 -0.89 10.69 9.72
N LEU A 369 -2.12 11.18 9.65
CA LEU A 369 -3.10 10.77 8.64
C LEU A 369 -2.66 11.15 7.21
N GLU A 370 -2.04 12.33 7.05
CA GLU A 370 -1.43 12.75 5.78
C GLU A 370 -0.27 11.82 5.43
N LYS A 371 0.62 11.52 6.38
CA LYS A 371 1.73 10.60 6.20
C LYS A 371 1.21 9.25 5.75
N MET A 372 0.25 8.65 6.46
CA MET A 372 -0.38 7.37 6.12
C MET A 372 -1.11 7.39 4.75
N GLY A 373 -1.34 8.56 4.15
CA GLY A 373 -1.99 8.66 2.84
C GLY A 373 -3.52 8.58 2.93
N LEU A 374 -4.11 8.99 4.06
CA LEU A 374 -5.55 8.93 4.29
C LEU A 374 -6.26 10.23 3.95
N CYS A 375 -5.61 11.37 4.16
CA CYS A 375 -6.14 12.66 3.79
C CYS A 375 -5.04 13.63 3.35
N TYR A 376 -5.45 14.74 2.74
CA TYR A 376 -4.56 15.89 2.52
C TYR A 376 -5.29 17.19 2.82
N CYS A 377 -4.57 18.18 3.32
CA CYS A 377 -5.12 19.52 3.46
C CYS A 377 -5.25 20.22 2.09
N VAL A 378 -6.45 20.70 1.79
CA VAL A 378 -6.81 21.39 0.52
C VAL A 378 -6.24 22.81 0.49
N ASN A 379 -6.27 23.50 1.64
CA ASN A 379 -5.91 24.91 1.76
C ASN A 379 -4.74 25.10 2.73
N LYS A 380 -3.63 24.35 2.55
CA LYS A 380 -2.46 24.48 3.43
C LYS A 380 -2.01 25.95 3.50
N PRO A 381 -2.10 26.63 4.65
CA PRO A 381 -1.70 28.02 4.75
C PRO A 381 -0.17 28.10 4.62
N LYS A 382 0.33 28.69 3.54
CA LYS A 382 1.78 28.83 3.26
C LYS A 382 2.51 29.76 4.27
N SER A 383 1.75 30.48 5.10
CA SER A 383 2.21 31.32 6.22
C SER A 383 1.08 31.43 7.24
N LYS A 384 1.34 31.93 8.47
CA LYS A 384 0.31 32.14 9.52
C LYS A 384 -0.99 32.67 8.88
N PRO A 385 -2.15 32.03 9.13
CA PRO A 385 -3.37 32.36 8.43
C PRO A 385 -3.75 33.80 8.74
N LEU A 386 -3.66 34.67 7.73
CA LEU A 386 -3.97 36.09 7.84
C LEU A 386 -5.44 36.35 8.22
N ASN A 387 -6.33 35.35 8.10
CA ASN A 387 -7.78 35.54 8.28
C ASN A 387 -8.53 34.38 8.99
N GLY A 388 -7.86 33.49 9.75
CA GLY A 388 -8.58 32.47 10.54
C GLY A 388 -9.46 31.49 9.74
N ALA A 389 -9.28 31.37 8.42
CA ALA A 389 -10.05 30.46 7.59
C ALA A 389 -9.82 29.00 8.04
N ALA A 390 -10.91 28.24 8.19
CA ALA A 390 -10.84 26.84 8.61
C ALA A 390 -10.09 26.01 7.56
N ALA A 391 -9.08 25.26 7.99
CA ALA A 391 -8.40 24.29 7.14
C ALA A 391 -9.37 23.14 6.79
N TRP A 392 -9.39 22.75 5.52
CA TRP A 392 -10.20 21.63 5.01
C TRP A 392 -9.30 20.48 4.62
N TYR A 393 -9.77 19.26 4.89
CA TYR A 393 -9.09 18.01 4.59
C TYR A 393 -9.94 17.18 3.65
N LYS A 394 -9.30 16.61 2.64
CA LYS A 394 -9.89 15.71 1.66
C LYS A 394 -9.45 14.28 1.96
N PHE A 395 -10.38 13.35 1.99
CA PHE A 395 -10.21 11.91 2.18
C PHE A 395 -10.58 11.18 0.86
N PRO A 396 -9.59 10.82 0.02
CA PRO A 396 -9.86 10.26 -1.30
C PRO A 396 -10.66 8.96 -1.31
N CYS A 397 -10.60 8.16 -0.25
CA CYS A 397 -11.34 6.90 -0.13
C CYS A 397 -12.87 7.07 -0.12
N TYR A 398 -13.40 8.28 0.13
CA TYR A 398 -14.83 8.58 0.09
C TYR A 398 -15.30 9.22 -1.22
N VAL A 399 -14.40 9.47 -2.17
CA VAL A 399 -14.78 10.10 -3.44
C VAL A 399 -15.55 9.10 -4.30
N LYS A 400 -16.87 9.27 -4.37
CA LYS A 400 -17.78 8.39 -5.14
C LYS A 400 -18.06 8.89 -6.57
N ASN A 401 -17.86 10.18 -6.85
CA ASN A 401 -18.19 10.77 -8.14
C ASN A 401 -17.28 10.23 -9.25
N GLU A 402 -17.88 9.76 -10.35
CA GLU A 402 -17.18 9.04 -11.41
C GLU A 402 -16.39 9.95 -12.37
N VAL A 403 -16.71 11.25 -12.44
CA VAL A 403 -16.07 12.17 -13.39
C VAL A 403 -15.67 13.48 -12.69
N PRO A 404 -14.37 13.82 -12.62
CA PRO A 404 -13.92 15.18 -12.34
C PRO A 404 -14.57 16.15 -13.36
N HIS A 405 -14.89 17.39 -12.98
CA HIS A 405 -15.38 18.43 -13.90
C HIS A 405 -14.28 18.85 -14.92
N ALA A 406 -13.94 17.96 -15.83
CA ALA A 406 -12.97 18.15 -16.92
C ALA A 406 -13.56 17.71 -18.27
N GLU A 407 -14.90 17.76 -18.40
CA GLU A 407 -15.60 17.47 -19.65
C GLU A 407 -15.28 18.45 -20.78
N ALA A 408 -14.58 19.56 -20.49
CA ALA A 408 -14.20 20.54 -21.51
C ALA A 408 -12.91 20.23 -22.30
N TRP A 409 -12.04 19.30 -21.85
CA TRP A 409 -10.69 19.12 -22.47
C TRP A 409 -10.35 17.71 -22.93
N ILE A 410 -10.96 16.66 -22.35
CA ILE A 410 -10.69 15.27 -22.74
C ILE A 410 -11.23 14.97 -24.16
N ASN A 411 -12.25 15.72 -24.59
CA ASN A 411 -12.90 15.58 -25.89
C ASN A 411 -12.57 16.74 -26.83
N GLY A 412 -11.28 17.08 -27.02
CA GLY A 412 -10.80 17.80 -28.22
C GLY A 412 -11.62 19.01 -28.71
N ALA A 413 -12.23 19.80 -27.83
CA ALA A 413 -12.94 21.00 -28.23
C ALA A 413 -11.91 22.13 -28.38
N ASN A 414 -11.67 22.50 -29.64
CA ASN A 414 -10.87 23.65 -30.06
C ASN A 414 -11.23 24.91 -29.25
N LEU A 415 -10.51 25.19 -28.16
CA LEU A 415 -10.55 26.48 -27.49
C LEU A 415 -9.37 27.30 -28.01
N SER A 416 -9.73 28.38 -28.73
CA SER A 416 -8.88 29.31 -29.48
C SER A 416 -8.33 28.75 -30.80
N GLY A 417 -8.58 29.48 -31.90
CA GLY A 417 -8.21 29.14 -33.28
C GLY A 417 -6.71 29.13 -33.58
N GLN A 418 -5.91 28.43 -32.77
CA GLN A 418 -4.52 28.11 -33.04
C GLN A 418 -4.40 26.60 -33.18
N SER A 419 -4.11 26.15 -34.41
CA SER A 419 -3.86 24.75 -34.77
C SER A 419 -2.52 24.28 -34.19
N PHE A 420 -2.47 24.03 -32.88
CA PHE A 420 -1.34 23.32 -32.28
C PHE A 420 -1.68 21.84 -32.19
N VAL A 421 -0.90 21.02 -32.88
CA VAL A 421 -0.96 19.56 -32.73
C VAL A 421 -0.46 19.20 -31.34
N VAL A 422 -1.39 18.95 -30.43
CA VAL A 422 -1.09 18.48 -29.08
C VAL A 422 -0.74 16.99 -29.15
N GLU A 423 0.38 16.59 -28.56
CA GLU A 423 0.77 15.20 -28.39
C GLU A 423 0.48 14.76 -26.96
N GLN A 424 0.15 13.47 -26.80
CA GLN A 424 -0.13 12.86 -25.50
C GLN A 424 1.05 11.98 -25.10
N LEU A 425 1.59 12.26 -23.91
CA LEU A 425 2.54 11.40 -23.22
C LEU A 425 1.76 10.63 -22.14
N GLN A 426 1.86 9.31 -22.13
CA GLN A 426 1.18 8.48 -21.12
C GLN A 426 2.09 7.34 -20.66
N ILE A 427 2.29 7.27 -19.34
CA ILE A 427 2.93 6.14 -18.66
C ILE A 427 1.81 5.30 -18.06
N GLU A 428 1.89 3.99 -18.24
CA GLU A 428 0.90 3.03 -17.73
C GLU A 428 1.58 1.95 -16.90
N TYR A 429 1.04 1.76 -15.71
CA TYR A 429 1.30 0.65 -14.81
C TYR A 429 0.23 -0.41 -15.03
N SER A 430 0.63 -1.66 -15.14
CA SER A 430 -0.27 -2.81 -15.20
C SER A 430 0.02 -3.77 -14.05
N PHE A 431 -1.03 -4.24 -13.39
CA PHE A 431 -1.00 -5.10 -12.22
C PHE A 431 -1.68 -6.44 -12.54
N PRO A 432 -0.93 -7.47 -13.00
CA PRO A 432 -1.54 -8.69 -13.53
C PRO A 432 -2.23 -9.59 -12.50
N PHE A 433 -1.78 -9.56 -11.25
CA PHE A 433 -2.32 -10.42 -10.20
C PHE A 433 -3.30 -9.69 -9.28
N ILE A 434 -2.92 -8.50 -8.81
CA ILE A 434 -3.74 -7.71 -7.90
C ILE A 434 -3.38 -6.23 -7.97
N PHE A 435 -4.40 -5.36 -8.01
CA PHE A 435 -4.24 -3.94 -7.70
C PHE A 435 -4.29 -3.74 -6.19
N PRO A 436 -3.23 -3.20 -5.54
CA PRO A 436 -3.23 -3.10 -4.09
C PRO A 436 -4.41 -2.27 -3.55
N PRO A 437 -5.16 -2.80 -2.57
CA PRO A 437 -6.30 -2.10 -2.00
C PRO A 437 -5.90 -0.73 -1.44
N GLY A 438 -6.69 0.30 -1.75
CA GLY A 438 -6.41 1.68 -1.33
C GLY A 438 -5.29 2.40 -2.07
N LEU A 439 -4.53 1.75 -2.98
CA LEU A 439 -3.38 2.36 -3.68
C LEU A 439 -3.75 3.69 -4.37
N PHE A 440 -4.86 3.73 -5.12
CA PHE A 440 -5.28 4.94 -5.83
C PHE A 440 -5.61 6.10 -4.87
N ALA A 441 -6.27 5.80 -3.73
CA ALA A 441 -6.60 6.80 -2.72
C ALA A 441 -5.35 7.34 -2.04
N ARG A 442 -4.41 6.47 -1.67
CA ARG A 442 -3.14 6.86 -1.05
C ARG A 442 -2.26 7.64 -2.02
N TYR A 443 -2.21 7.21 -3.27
CA TYR A 443 -1.50 7.93 -4.33
C TYR A 443 -2.09 9.33 -4.56
N SER A 444 -3.43 9.47 -4.54
CA SER A 444 -4.11 10.76 -4.61
C SER A 444 -3.62 11.73 -3.51
N VAL A 445 -3.40 11.23 -2.28
CA VAL A 445 -2.85 12.03 -1.19
C VAL A 445 -1.41 12.47 -1.48
N GLN A 446 -0.53 11.54 -1.87
CA GLN A 446 0.90 11.83 -2.06
C GLN A 446 1.15 12.88 -3.16
N ILE A 447 0.40 12.84 -4.25
CA ILE A 447 0.59 13.81 -5.35
C ILE A 447 0.12 15.24 -5.02
N ASN A 448 -0.56 15.47 -3.91
CA ASN A 448 -1.13 16.78 -3.57
C ASN A 448 -0.05 17.88 -3.45
N SER A 449 1.14 17.55 -2.95
CA SER A 449 2.26 18.49 -2.82
C SER A 449 2.83 18.95 -4.18
N HIS A 450 2.58 18.18 -5.24
CA HIS A 450 3.13 18.40 -6.58
C HIS A 450 2.21 19.17 -7.52
N VAL A 451 0.94 19.37 -7.13
CA VAL A 451 -0.10 19.97 -7.98
C VAL A 451 -0.62 21.27 -7.38
N VAL A 452 -1.08 22.17 -8.25
CA VAL A 452 -1.54 23.52 -7.86
C VAL A 452 -3.07 23.59 -7.82
N GLN A 453 -3.72 22.95 -8.79
CA GLN A 453 -5.17 22.84 -8.88
C GLN A 453 -5.51 21.41 -9.27
N ARG A 454 -6.55 20.83 -8.66
CA ARG A 454 -6.97 19.46 -8.92
C ARG A 454 -8.47 19.26 -8.77
N SER A 455 -8.98 18.24 -9.43
CA SER A 455 -10.33 17.70 -9.31
C SER A 455 -10.24 16.18 -9.25
N ASP A 456 -10.81 15.61 -8.21
CA ASP A 456 -10.68 14.20 -7.86
C ASP A 456 -12.01 13.49 -8.09
N GLY A 457 -11.97 12.40 -8.85
CA GLY A 457 -13.03 11.42 -9.04
C GLY A 457 -12.58 10.05 -8.57
N LYS A 458 -13.52 9.09 -8.53
CA LYS A 458 -13.31 7.74 -8.01
C LYS A 458 -12.16 6.99 -8.70
N TYR A 459 -12.03 7.18 -10.01
CA TYR A 459 -11.06 6.47 -10.86
C TYR A 459 -10.19 7.41 -11.70
N GLN A 460 -10.31 8.72 -11.49
CA GLN A 460 -9.59 9.71 -12.27
C GLN A 460 -9.29 10.95 -11.45
N ILE A 461 -8.08 11.49 -11.59
CA ILE A 461 -7.67 12.77 -11.03
C ILE A 461 -7.24 13.65 -12.20
N TYR A 462 -7.82 14.84 -12.28
CA TYR A 462 -7.39 15.89 -13.20
C TYR A 462 -6.68 16.97 -12.41
N ALA A 463 -5.44 17.29 -12.75
CA ALA A 463 -4.65 18.26 -12.00
C ALA A 463 -3.75 19.11 -12.91
N TYR A 464 -3.23 20.20 -12.35
CA TYR A 464 -2.21 21.03 -12.98
C TYR A 464 -0.94 21.04 -12.15
N ARG A 465 0.19 20.74 -12.79
CA ARG A 465 1.53 21.01 -12.24
C ARG A 465 2.08 22.26 -12.91
N GLY A 466 2.09 23.38 -12.19
CA GLY A 466 2.30 24.70 -12.79
C GLY A 466 1.16 25.03 -13.76
N LYS A 467 1.46 25.13 -15.05
CA LYS A 467 0.47 25.36 -16.12
C LYS A 467 0.20 24.12 -16.98
N VAL A 468 0.84 22.99 -16.67
CA VAL A 468 0.76 21.77 -17.48
C VAL A 468 -0.31 20.84 -16.91
N PRO A 469 -1.30 20.42 -17.70
CA PRO A 469 -2.33 19.49 -17.25
C PRO A 469 -1.76 18.07 -17.11
N VAL A 470 -2.19 17.38 -16.07
CA VAL A 470 -1.87 15.98 -15.80
C VAL A 470 -3.15 15.24 -15.44
N VAL A 471 -3.29 14.04 -15.99
CA VAL A 471 -4.42 13.14 -15.74
C VAL A 471 -3.88 11.84 -15.17
N VAL A 472 -4.35 11.48 -13.98
CA VAL A 472 -4.15 10.14 -13.42
C VAL A 472 -5.44 9.37 -13.62
N LYS A 473 -5.37 8.15 -14.13
CA LYS A 473 -6.55 7.29 -14.33
C LYS A 473 -6.26 5.88 -13.87
N TYR A 474 -7.11 5.35 -12.98
CA TYR A 474 -7.18 3.95 -12.63
C TYR A 474 -8.28 3.29 -13.48
N ARG A 475 -7.98 2.15 -14.11
CA ARG A 475 -8.96 1.32 -14.79
C ARG A 475 -8.99 -0.04 -14.10
N PRO A 476 -10.10 -0.40 -13.44
CA PRO A 476 -10.28 -1.74 -12.89
C PRO A 476 -10.20 -2.80 -13.99
N ALA A 477 -9.74 -3.99 -13.63
CA ALA A 477 -9.74 -5.16 -14.50
C ALA A 477 -11.14 -5.46 -15.04
N TRP A 478 -11.23 -5.87 -16.32
CA TRP A 478 -12.47 -6.34 -16.93
C TRP A 478 -12.31 -7.78 -17.41
N GLY A 479 -12.83 -8.72 -16.63
CA GLY A 479 -12.68 -10.15 -16.87
C GLY A 479 -11.24 -10.64 -16.76
N ALA A 480 -10.97 -11.85 -17.24
CA ALA A 480 -9.66 -12.50 -17.12
C ALA A 480 -8.58 -11.99 -18.10
N LEU A 481 -8.95 -11.11 -19.05
CA LEU A 481 -8.09 -10.72 -20.18
C LEU A 481 -7.47 -9.32 -20.04
N GLN A 482 -7.99 -8.47 -19.17
CA GLN A 482 -7.45 -7.12 -18.96
C GLN A 482 -7.09 -6.92 -17.49
N PRO A 483 -5.80 -6.76 -17.16
CA PRO A 483 -5.37 -6.50 -15.79
C PRO A 483 -5.76 -5.08 -15.36
N ASP A 484 -5.73 -4.86 -14.05
CA ASP A 484 -5.86 -3.52 -13.50
C ASP A 484 -4.74 -2.61 -14.02
N THR A 485 -5.07 -1.37 -14.37
CA THR A 485 -4.09 -0.40 -14.87
C THR A 485 -4.18 0.95 -14.19
N LEU A 486 -3.04 1.59 -13.94
CA LEU A 486 -2.95 2.97 -13.48
C LEU A 486 -2.09 3.75 -14.47
N SER A 487 -2.66 4.80 -15.06
CA SER A 487 -1.98 5.64 -16.04
C SER A 487 -1.79 7.07 -15.56
N ILE A 488 -0.66 7.66 -15.91
CA ILE A 488 -0.32 9.07 -15.67
C ILE A 488 -0.04 9.68 -17.04
N ALA A 489 -0.86 10.65 -17.45
CA ALA A 489 -0.81 11.25 -18.77
C ALA A 489 -0.69 12.77 -18.70
N SER A 490 0.01 13.35 -19.67
CA SER A 490 0.08 14.80 -19.86
C SER A 490 0.13 15.13 -21.34
N HIS A 491 -0.17 16.37 -21.66
CA HIS A 491 -0.34 16.86 -23.01
C HIS A 491 0.52 18.10 -23.23
N ALA A 492 1.25 18.13 -24.35
CA ALA A 492 2.03 19.28 -24.76
C ALA A 492 2.22 19.27 -26.28
N SER A 493 2.56 20.42 -26.87
CA SER A 493 3.03 20.45 -28.25
C SER A 493 4.38 19.73 -28.36
N LEU A 494 4.68 19.14 -29.51
CA LEU A 494 5.90 18.35 -29.69
C LEU A 494 7.21 19.12 -29.33
N PRO A 495 7.39 20.40 -29.68
CA PRO A 495 8.57 21.17 -29.25
C PRO A 495 8.68 21.33 -27.73
N ASN A 496 7.54 21.31 -27.03
CA ASN A 496 7.43 21.53 -25.59
C ASN A 496 7.12 20.24 -24.81
N ILE A 497 7.27 19.06 -25.41
CA ILE A 497 6.94 17.78 -24.76
C ILE A 497 7.79 17.51 -23.51
N TRP A 498 8.94 18.16 -23.40
CA TRP A 498 9.75 18.15 -22.18
C TRP A 498 8.98 18.71 -20.96
N THR A 499 8.03 19.62 -21.15
CA THR A 499 7.18 20.15 -20.06
C THR A 499 6.19 19.09 -19.56
N ALA A 500 5.67 18.24 -20.45
CA ALA A 500 4.85 17.09 -20.07
C ALA A 500 5.67 16.08 -19.26
N TRP A 501 6.91 15.78 -19.68
CA TRP A 501 7.84 14.96 -18.90
C TRP A 501 8.09 15.55 -17.51
N GLN A 502 8.48 16.82 -17.43
CA GLN A 502 8.67 17.50 -16.15
C GLN A 502 7.41 17.49 -15.27
N ALA A 503 6.22 17.52 -15.87
CA ALA A 503 4.97 17.48 -15.14
C ALA A 503 4.67 16.11 -14.53
N ILE A 504 4.94 15.02 -15.27
CA ILE A 504 4.62 13.66 -14.81
C ILE A 504 5.71 13.01 -13.97
N THR A 505 6.99 13.35 -14.18
CA THR A 505 8.13 12.70 -13.50
C THR A 505 7.96 12.65 -11.98
N PRO A 506 7.63 13.75 -11.27
CA PRO A 506 7.47 13.69 -9.82
C PRO A 506 6.29 12.84 -9.38
N LEU A 507 5.20 12.81 -10.15
CA LEU A 507 4.03 11.98 -9.82
C LEU A 507 4.36 10.50 -9.96
N VAL A 508 5.13 10.15 -10.99
CA VAL A 508 5.61 8.80 -11.19
C VAL A 508 6.56 8.39 -10.06
N GLU A 509 7.46 9.27 -9.64
CA GLU A 509 8.36 9.05 -8.49
C GLU A 509 7.56 8.74 -7.21
N GLU A 510 6.51 9.53 -6.92
CA GLU A 510 5.61 9.28 -5.78
C GLU A 510 4.92 7.91 -5.87
N LEU A 511 4.44 7.52 -7.06
CA LEU A 511 3.83 6.20 -7.22
C LEU A 511 4.84 5.07 -6.98
N ASN A 512 6.07 5.20 -7.47
CA ASN A 512 7.08 4.17 -7.24
C ASN A 512 7.48 4.07 -5.77
N VAL A 513 7.66 5.21 -5.10
CA VAL A 513 7.89 5.28 -3.65
C VAL A 513 6.78 4.57 -2.90
N LEU A 514 5.53 4.83 -3.26
CA LEU A 514 4.38 4.17 -2.65
C LEU A 514 4.39 2.65 -2.94
N LEU A 515 4.68 2.23 -4.16
CA LEU A 515 4.72 0.81 -4.54
C LEU A 515 5.79 -0.01 -3.80
N GLN A 516 6.84 0.62 -3.26
CA GLN A 516 7.82 -0.05 -2.40
C GLN A 516 7.19 -0.63 -1.13
N GLU A 517 6.02 -0.14 -0.72
CA GLU A 517 5.28 -0.72 0.39
C GLU A 517 4.75 -2.13 0.10
N TRP A 518 4.76 -2.59 -1.15
CA TRP A 518 4.33 -3.93 -1.55
C TRP A 518 5.49 -4.70 -2.21
N PRO A 519 6.45 -5.22 -1.43
CA PRO A 519 7.65 -5.87 -1.95
C PRO A 519 7.38 -7.16 -2.74
N GLY A 520 6.20 -7.79 -2.56
CA GLY A 520 5.78 -8.97 -3.31
C GLY A 520 4.91 -8.67 -4.53
N LEU A 521 4.67 -7.40 -4.85
CA LEU A 521 3.79 -7.01 -5.94
C LEU A 521 4.48 -7.14 -7.30
N TYR A 522 3.85 -7.90 -8.20
CA TYR A 522 4.22 -7.88 -9.61
C TYR A 522 3.45 -6.79 -10.38
N TYR A 523 4.19 -5.88 -11.00
CA TYR A 523 3.64 -4.90 -11.92
C TYR A 523 4.60 -4.65 -13.08
N THR A 524 4.08 -4.08 -14.16
CA THR A 524 4.87 -3.66 -15.33
C THR A 524 4.60 -2.20 -15.65
N VAL A 525 5.59 -1.51 -16.20
CA VAL A 525 5.49 -0.08 -16.53
C VAL A 525 5.89 0.15 -17.98
N HIS A 526 5.06 0.90 -18.70
CA HIS A 526 5.23 1.14 -20.12
C HIS A 526 4.92 2.59 -20.48
N VAL A 527 5.59 3.11 -21.52
CA VAL A 527 5.15 4.33 -22.20
C VAL A 527 4.27 3.92 -23.37
N LEU A 528 3.04 4.42 -23.42
CA LEU A 528 2.11 4.07 -24.48
C LEU A 528 2.38 4.90 -25.73
N CYS A 529 2.23 4.26 -26.90
CA CYS A 529 2.40 4.91 -28.19
C CYS A 529 1.35 6.01 -28.41
N SER A 530 1.80 7.26 -28.52
CA SER A 530 0.92 8.43 -28.70
C SER A 530 0.06 8.31 -29.96
N LYS A 531 0.56 7.71 -31.04
CA LYS A 531 -0.20 7.53 -32.29
C LYS A 531 -1.30 6.48 -32.16
N CYS A 532 -1.04 5.38 -31.46
CA CYS A 532 -2.09 4.41 -31.13
C CYS A 532 -3.20 5.03 -30.27
N LEU A 533 -2.82 5.86 -29.28
CA LEU A 533 -3.76 6.56 -28.41
C LEU A 533 -4.62 7.56 -29.20
N LYS A 534 -4.01 8.37 -30.08
CA LYS A 534 -4.72 9.31 -30.94
C LYS A 534 -5.76 8.65 -31.86
N ARG A 535 -5.51 7.40 -32.29
CA ARG A 535 -6.44 6.61 -33.09
C ARG A 535 -7.55 5.93 -32.27
N GLY A 536 -7.51 6.02 -30.94
CA GLY A 536 -8.44 5.31 -30.06
C GLY A 536 -8.23 3.80 -30.06
N SER A 537 -7.00 3.31 -30.29
CA SER A 537 -6.72 1.87 -30.26
C SER A 537 -7.05 1.28 -28.88
N PRO A 538 -7.80 0.17 -28.79
CA PRO A 538 -8.10 -0.49 -27.52
C PRO A 538 -6.87 -1.18 -26.91
N ASN A 539 -5.81 -1.39 -27.71
CA ASN A 539 -4.57 -2.01 -27.27
C ASN A 539 -3.38 -1.25 -27.87
N PRO A 540 -3.02 -0.07 -27.33
CA PRO A 540 -1.89 0.71 -27.82
C PRO A 540 -0.58 -0.09 -27.71
N HIS A 541 0.42 0.28 -28.50
CA HIS A 541 1.74 -0.32 -28.34
C HIS A 541 2.40 0.21 -27.06
N SER A 542 3.03 -0.69 -26.31
CA SER A 542 3.68 -0.42 -25.02
C SER A 542 5.19 -0.43 -25.21
N PHE A 543 5.81 0.74 -25.19
CA PHE A 543 7.26 0.85 -25.24
C PHE A 543 7.86 0.52 -23.87
N PRO A 544 8.92 -0.31 -23.80
CA PRO A 544 9.56 -0.67 -22.54
C PRO A 544 10.29 0.54 -21.93
N VAL A 545 10.10 0.76 -20.63
CA VAL A 545 10.84 1.78 -19.87
C VAL A 545 12.08 1.14 -19.25
N LYS A 546 13.23 1.83 -19.31
CA LYS A 546 14.52 1.35 -18.78
C LYS A 546 14.95 2.18 -17.56
N TRP A 547 15.28 1.48 -16.47
CA TRP A 547 15.60 2.00 -15.14
C TRP A 547 17.12 2.19 -14.92
N ARG A 548 17.51 3.12 -14.02
CA ARG A 548 18.73 3.01 -13.19
C ARG A 548 18.25 2.83 -11.74
N VAL A 549 19.07 2.89 -10.69
CA VAL A 549 18.62 2.75 -9.28
C VAL A 549 19.34 3.81 -8.45
N ALA A 550 18.59 4.49 -7.58
CA ALA A 550 19.11 5.24 -6.45
C ALA A 550 18.36 4.80 -5.20
N ASN A 551 19.14 4.59 -4.14
CA ASN A 551 18.69 4.11 -2.85
C ASN A 551 17.71 5.10 -2.22
N ARG A 552 16.56 4.60 -1.73
CA ARG A 552 16.05 4.83 -0.37
C ARG A 552 14.67 4.21 -0.20
N ILE A 553 14.49 3.60 0.97
CA ILE A 553 13.22 3.24 1.57
C ILE A 553 12.58 4.55 2.08
N PRO A 554 11.29 4.80 1.86
CA PRO A 554 10.52 5.81 2.55
C PRO A 554 9.85 5.20 3.80
N PRO A 555 9.69 5.99 4.88
CA PRO A 555 9.44 5.50 6.25
C PRO A 555 7.97 5.14 6.51
N LEU A 556 7.27 4.54 5.54
CA LEU A 556 5.94 3.94 5.73
C LEU A 556 5.82 2.53 5.19
N ALA A 557 6.69 2.16 4.26
CA ALA A 557 7.02 0.75 4.00
C ALA A 557 7.74 0.12 5.21
N GLY A 558 8.34 0.97 6.04
CA GLY A 558 9.29 0.61 7.11
C GLY A 558 8.68 0.17 8.44
N VAL A 559 7.38 -0.10 8.55
CA VAL A 559 6.90 -0.87 9.71
C VAL A 559 7.52 -2.27 9.72
N PHE A 560 8.03 -2.72 8.57
CA PHE A 560 8.13 -4.15 8.27
C PHE A 560 9.05 -4.46 7.05
N SER A 561 10.28 -3.95 7.03
CA SER A 561 11.35 -4.46 6.14
C SER A 561 12.73 -4.14 6.72
N SER A 562 13.54 -5.19 6.88
CA SER A 562 14.82 -5.23 7.58
C SER A 562 15.97 -4.51 6.86
N GLY A 563 16.87 -3.95 7.66
CA GLY A 563 18.30 -3.77 7.31
C GLY A 563 19.16 -4.03 8.56
N GLY A 564 19.84 -5.17 8.60
CA GLY A 564 20.68 -5.60 9.72
C GLY A 564 22.15 -5.20 9.62
N ASP A 565 22.68 -4.76 10.75
CA ASP A 565 24.06 -4.78 11.29
C ASP A 565 25.30 -4.59 10.40
N GLN A 566 26.05 -3.53 10.73
CA GLN A 566 27.47 -3.37 10.38
C GLN A 566 28.41 -3.98 11.45
N ARG A 567 29.43 -4.70 10.94
CA ARG A 567 30.77 -5.03 11.48
C ARG A 567 30.94 -6.23 12.43
N SER A 568 31.63 -7.26 11.93
CA SER A 568 32.99 -7.61 12.37
C SER A 568 33.75 -8.46 11.34
N GLN A 569 35.06 -8.23 11.22
CA GLN A 569 35.97 -8.83 10.23
C GLN A 569 36.33 -10.29 10.54
N ARG A 570 36.30 -11.16 9.52
CA ARG A 570 37.39 -12.12 9.16
C ARG A 570 37.02 -12.85 7.86
N GLY A 571 38.02 -12.99 6.98
CA GLY A 571 37.85 -13.38 5.57
C GLY A 571 37.37 -14.81 5.32
N GLY A 572 36.61 -14.93 4.23
CA GLY A 572 36.17 -16.17 3.60
C GLY A 572 35.19 -15.83 2.49
N ASP A 573 35.53 -16.20 1.25
CA ASP A 573 34.72 -15.94 0.06
C ASP A 573 33.30 -16.53 0.24
N THR A 574 32.32 -15.65 0.45
CA THR A 574 30.91 -16.01 0.52
C THR A 574 30.14 -14.97 -0.29
N GLU A 575 29.44 -15.41 -1.34
CA GLU A 575 28.58 -14.57 -2.16
C GLU A 575 27.50 -13.92 -1.28
N GLU A 576 27.56 -12.60 -1.11
CA GLU A 576 26.53 -11.82 -0.42
C GLU A 576 25.21 -11.81 -1.23
N PRO A 577 24.04 -11.91 -0.57
CA PRO A 577 22.76 -11.87 -1.25
C PRO A 577 22.49 -10.46 -1.80
N ALA A 578 22.20 -10.39 -3.10
CA ALA A 578 21.91 -9.13 -3.80
C ALA A 578 20.67 -8.43 -3.20
N GLU A 579 20.89 -7.30 -2.52
CA GLU A 579 19.86 -6.36 -2.10
C GLU A 579 19.03 -5.91 -3.33
N LEU A 580 17.78 -6.38 -3.40
CA LEU A 580 16.82 -5.99 -4.44
C LEU A 580 16.21 -4.62 -4.11
N LEU A 581 16.92 -3.57 -4.49
CA LEU A 581 16.52 -2.19 -4.30
C LEU A 581 15.61 -1.71 -5.45
N ALA A 582 14.39 -1.28 -5.10
CA ALA A 582 13.37 -0.74 -6.00
C ALA A 582 13.41 0.80 -6.06
N GLY A 583 13.23 1.38 -7.24
CA GLY A 583 13.00 2.83 -7.43
C GLY A 583 14.00 3.50 -8.36
N GLU A 584 13.57 3.77 -9.61
CA GLU A 584 14.05 4.83 -10.52
C GLU A 584 13.43 4.62 -11.91
N LEU A 585 12.74 5.64 -12.46
CA LEU A 585 11.87 5.42 -13.63
C LEU A 585 12.32 6.08 -14.94
N LEU A 586 13.26 7.03 -14.96
CA LEU A 586 13.43 7.91 -16.14
C LEU A 586 14.88 8.36 -16.40
N SER A 587 15.81 7.43 -16.67
CA SER A 587 17.24 7.77 -16.84
C SER A 587 17.89 7.28 -18.13
N GLN A 588 17.08 6.90 -19.13
CA GLN A 588 17.57 6.62 -20.47
C GLN A 588 17.99 7.91 -21.18
N PRO A 589 19.23 8.03 -21.66
CA PRO A 589 19.51 9.02 -22.70
C PRO A 589 18.70 8.65 -23.95
N ARG A 590 18.19 9.66 -24.65
CA ARG A 590 17.57 9.44 -25.95
C ARG A 590 18.57 8.74 -26.87
N PRO A 591 18.14 7.77 -27.71
CA PRO A 591 19.04 7.15 -28.68
C PRO A 591 19.69 8.24 -29.56
N GLU A 592 21.01 8.25 -29.63
CA GLU A 592 21.74 9.29 -30.37
C GLU A 592 21.43 9.22 -31.87
N GLY A 593 21.18 10.38 -32.49
CA GLY A 593 20.87 10.50 -33.91
C GLY A 593 19.46 10.03 -34.33
N LEU A 594 18.65 9.48 -33.42
CA LEU A 594 17.31 8.98 -33.73
C LEU A 594 16.25 10.02 -33.37
N THR A 595 15.47 10.47 -34.34
CA THR A 595 14.37 11.44 -34.14
C THR A 595 13.01 10.76 -34.02
N GLU A 596 12.86 9.59 -34.64
CA GLU A 596 11.60 8.85 -34.72
C GLU A 596 11.83 7.35 -34.60
N ILE A 597 10.86 6.65 -34.00
CA ILE A 597 10.78 5.18 -33.94
C ILE A 597 9.49 4.71 -34.60
N ILE A 598 9.52 3.55 -35.25
CA ILE A 598 8.34 2.95 -35.86
C ILE A 598 7.53 2.26 -34.78
N CYS A 599 6.21 2.51 -34.74
CA CYS A 599 5.29 1.75 -33.89
C CYS A 599 5.15 0.31 -34.44
N PRO A 600 5.58 -0.74 -33.71
CA PRO A 600 5.52 -2.14 -34.17
C PRO A 600 4.10 -2.60 -34.54
N LYS A 601 3.08 -2.08 -33.87
CA LYS A 601 1.67 -2.44 -34.14
C LYS A 601 1.11 -1.78 -35.41
N ASN A 602 1.67 -0.66 -35.83
CA ASN A 602 1.10 0.14 -36.93
C ASN A 602 1.97 0.09 -38.20
N GLY A 603 3.16 -0.52 -38.17
CA GLY A 603 4.02 -0.88 -39.31
C GLY A 603 4.62 0.28 -40.14
N SER A 604 3.96 1.44 -40.19
CA SER A 604 4.34 2.59 -41.01
C SER A 604 4.38 3.91 -40.24
N GLU A 605 3.73 3.97 -39.07
CA GLU A 605 3.68 5.20 -38.28
C GLU A 605 4.94 5.43 -37.46
N ARG A 606 5.47 6.64 -37.61
CA ARG A 606 6.63 7.13 -36.89
C ARG A 606 6.19 7.92 -35.65
N VAL A 607 6.75 7.55 -34.50
CA VAL A 607 6.56 8.19 -33.20
C VAL A 607 7.82 8.96 -32.87
N ASN A 608 7.71 10.24 -32.54
CA ASN A 608 8.88 11.01 -32.14
C ASN A 608 9.50 10.45 -30.86
N VAL A 609 10.82 10.28 -30.82
CA VAL A 609 11.52 9.70 -29.65
C VAL A 609 11.27 10.48 -28.36
N ALA A 610 11.00 11.79 -28.44
CA ALA A 610 10.73 12.63 -27.28
C ALA A 610 9.40 12.31 -26.57
N LEU A 611 8.51 11.52 -27.20
CA LEU A 611 7.27 11.01 -26.61
C LEU A 611 7.47 9.66 -25.90
N VAL A 612 8.63 9.04 -26.06
CA VAL A 612 8.94 7.70 -25.52
C VAL A 612 10.09 7.76 -24.51
N TYR A 613 11.05 8.65 -24.75
CA TYR A 613 12.21 8.84 -23.90
C TYR A 613 12.19 10.23 -23.25
N PRO A 614 12.47 10.32 -21.94
CA PRO A 614 12.59 11.60 -21.26
C PRO A 614 13.72 12.44 -21.90
N PRO A 615 13.72 13.77 -21.70
CA PRO A 615 14.86 14.60 -22.08
C PRO A 615 16.11 14.13 -21.32
N THR A 616 17.26 14.11 -21.99
CA THR A 616 18.55 13.84 -21.34
C THR A 616 18.74 14.84 -20.20
N PRO A 617 19.09 14.42 -18.97
CA PRO A 617 19.34 15.36 -17.90
C PRO A 617 20.48 16.28 -18.31
N THR A 618 20.18 17.56 -18.53
CA THR A 618 21.22 18.58 -18.63
C THR A 618 21.94 18.60 -17.29
N VAL A 619 23.25 18.40 -17.30
CA VAL A 619 24.11 18.55 -16.12
C VAL A 619 23.71 19.83 -15.42
N ILE A 620 23.08 19.70 -14.25
CA ILE A 620 22.66 20.84 -13.45
C ILE A 620 23.96 21.53 -13.03
N SER A 621 24.24 22.69 -13.61
CA SER A 621 25.22 23.63 -13.07
C SER A 621 24.80 23.97 -11.63
N PRO A 622 25.72 23.97 -10.65
CA PRO A 622 25.37 24.15 -9.25
C PRO A 622 24.86 25.58 -9.05
N CYS A 623 23.54 25.75 -9.03
CA CYS A 623 22.92 26.99 -8.61
C CYS A 623 22.20 26.74 -7.29
N SER A 624 22.91 27.10 -6.23
CA SER A 624 22.44 27.28 -4.86
C SER A 624 21.17 28.13 -4.79
N LYS A 625 20.11 27.60 -4.16
CA LYS A 625 19.48 28.14 -2.94
C LYS A 625 18.25 27.32 -2.54
#